data_AF-A0AAW7P569-F1
#
_entry.id   AF-A0AAW7P569-F1
#
_cell.length_a   1.000
_cell.length_b   1.000
_cell.length_c   1.000
_cell.angle_alpha   90.00
_cell.angle_beta   90.00
_cell.angle_gamma   90.00
#
_symmetry.space_group_name_H-M   'P 1'
#
loop_
_entity.id
_entity.type
_entity.pdbx_description
1 polymer ?
#
loop_
_entity_poly.entity_id
_entity_poly.type
_entity_poly.pdbx_seq_one_letter_code
_entity_poly.pdbx_strand_id
1 'polypeptide(L)'
;MVKLNNNFTIDLKNLKEADESKIATIESNEKWHNENKDTISIYDRYLNSDDYKTSPMKNIQDQLKTFLMDHHYYEVAIPLIRQFSKSYDHYYKKLTEASDYYLKQKGDAPQ
;
A
#
# COMPACT_ATOMS: atom_id res chain seq x y z
N MET A 1 -20.77 -15.43 -25.90
CA MET A 1 -19.64 -16.04 -25.17
C MET A 1 -18.50 -15.02 -25.13
N VAL A 2 -18.21 -14.45 -23.96
CA VAL A 2 -17.06 -13.55 -23.77
C VAL A 2 -15.83 -14.44 -23.59
N LYS A 3 -14.86 -14.34 -24.50
CA LYS A 3 -13.55 -14.98 -24.34
C LYS A 3 -12.74 -14.13 -23.36
N LEU A 4 -12.53 -14.65 -22.16
CA LEU A 4 -11.53 -14.12 -21.22
C LEU A 4 -10.15 -14.53 -21.75
N ASN A 5 -9.39 -13.56 -22.27
CA ASN A 5 -7.98 -13.75 -22.58
C ASN A 5 -7.20 -13.78 -21.27
N ASN A 6 -7.01 -14.98 -20.72
CA ASN A 6 -6.05 -15.23 -19.66
C ASN A 6 -4.64 -15.23 -20.27
N ASN A 7 -4.01 -14.05 -20.31
CA ASN A 7 -2.55 -13.94 -20.38
C ASN A 7 -2.13 -12.79 -19.46
N PHE A 8 -2.17 -13.04 -18.15
CA PHE A 8 -1.41 -12.24 -17.20
C PHE A 8 0.02 -12.77 -17.19
N THR A 9 0.76 -12.50 -18.28
CA THR A 9 2.20 -12.73 -18.31
C THR A 9 2.81 -11.62 -17.47
N ILE A 10 3.10 -11.92 -16.20
CA ILE A 10 3.90 -11.03 -15.36
C ILE A 10 5.31 -11.05 -15.94
N ASP A 11 5.63 -10.05 -16.76
CA ASP A 11 7.00 -9.84 -17.20
C ASP A 11 7.85 -9.50 -15.97
N LEU A 12 8.81 -10.36 -15.65
CA LEU A 12 9.74 -10.18 -14.54
C LEU A 12 10.49 -8.85 -14.64
N LYS A 13 10.69 -8.34 -15.85
CA LYS A 13 11.28 -7.02 -16.08
C LYS A 13 10.35 -5.91 -15.59
N ASN A 14 9.07 -5.96 -15.96
CA ASN A 14 8.06 -5.01 -15.49
C ASN A 14 7.88 -5.11 -13.97
N LEU A 15 8.02 -6.30 -13.39
CA LEU A 15 7.94 -6.48 -11.94
C LEU A 15 9.13 -5.85 -11.21
N LYS A 16 10.35 -6.02 -11.76
CA LYS A 16 11.59 -5.43 -11.22
C LYS A 16 11.58 -3.90 -11.34
N GLU A 17 11.16 -3.36 -12.47
CA GLU A 17 11.02 -1.91 -12.66
C GLU A 17 9.95 -1.32 -11.74
N ALA A 18 8.82 -2.02 -11.56
CA ALA A 18 7.80 -1.61 -10.60
C ALA A 18 8.34 -1.63 -9.16
N ASP A 19 9.15 -2.62 -8.78
CA ASP A 19 9.76 -2.72 -7.46
C ASP A 19 10.77 -1.58 -7.22
N GLU A 20 11.67 -1.33 -8.18
CA GLU A 20 12.65 -0.23 -8.12
C GLU A 20 11.98 1.14 -8.07
N SER A 21 10.92 1.37 -8.86
CA SER A 21 10.13 2.60 -8.82
C SER A 21 9.44 2.80 -7.47
N LYS A 22 8.93 1.71 -6.87
CA LYS A 22 8.31 1.72 -5.55
C LYS A 22 9.32 2.05 -4.46
N ILE A 23 10.53 1.50 -4.53
CA ILE A 23 11.64 1.79 -3.62
C ILE A 23 12.05 3.27 -3.74
N ALA A 24 12.29 3.76 -4.95
CA ALA A 24 12.69 5.15 -5.20
C ALA A 24 11.61 6.16 -4.74
N THR A 25 10.33 5.82 -4.91
CA THR A 25 9.20 6.60 -4.41
C THR A 25 9.20 6.70 -2.88
N ILE A 26 9.48 5.60 -2.21
CA ILE A 26 9.53 5.51 -0.75
C ILE A 26 10.75 6.26 -0.18
N GLU A 27 11.86 6.30 -0.91
CA GLU A 27 13.06 7.08 -0.54
C GLU A 27 12.86 8.60 -0.65
N SER A 28 11.92 9.07 -1.48
CA SER A 28 11.62 10.50 -1.68
C SER A 28 10.13 10.81 -1.50
N ASN A 29 9.59 10.44 -0.33
CA ASN A 29 8.14 10.50 -0.05
C ASN A 29 7.52 11.90 -0.23
N GLU A 30 8.21 12.96 0.18
CA GLU A 30 7.71 14.34 0.07
C GLU A 30 7.59 14.77 -1.39
N LYS A 31 8.64 14.51 -2.18
CA LYS A 31 8.65 14.84 -3.61
C LYS A 31 7.54 14.09 -4.34
N TRP A 32 7.45 12.78 -4.13
CA TRP A 32 6.42 11.97 -4.76
C TRP A 32 5.02 12.43 -4.36
N HIS A 33 4.80 12.69 -3.06
CA HIS A 33 3.51 13.20 -2.58
C HIS A 33 3.16 14.53 -3.27
N ASN A 34 4.11 15.45 -3.36
CA ASN A 34 3.90 16.76 -3.97
C ASN A 34 3.60 16.66 -5.47
N GLU A 35 4.26 15.75 -6.19
CA GLU A 35 4.02 15.48 -7.61
C GLU A 35 2.68 14.76 -7.87
N ASN A 36 2.12 14.07 -6.87
CA ASN A 36 0.94 13.21 -7.02
C ASN A 36 -0.29 13.68 -6.23
N LYS A 37 -0.32 14.92 -5.72
CA LYS A 37 -1.41 15.43 -4.85
C LYS A 37 -2.81 15.23 -5.43
N ASP A 38 -2.98 15.51 -6.72
CA ASP A 38 -4.28 15.39 -7.39
C ASP A 38 -4.75 13.93 -7.45
N THR A 39 -3.84 13.02 -7.81
CA THR A 39 -4.10 11.57 -7.83
C THR A 39 -4.47 11.05 -6.45
N ILE A 40 -3.73 11.47 -5.42
CA ILE A 40 -4.01 11.14 -4.02
C ILE A 40 -5.40 11.64 -3.62
N SER A 41 -5.75 12.88 -3.97
CA SER A 41 -7.04 13.48 -3.66
C SER A 41 -8.22 12.75 -4.34
N ILE A 42 -8.04 12.33 -5.60
CA ILE A 42 -9.04 11.53 -6.33
C ILE A 42 -9.22 10.17 -5.66
N TYR A 43 -8.12 9.51 -5.31
CA TYR A 43 -8.16 8.21 -4.66
C TYR A 43 -8.82 8.26 -3.28
N ASP A 44 -8.51 9.30 -2.49
CA ASP A 44 -9.14 9.53 -1.18
C ASP A 44 -10.65 9.74 -1.29
N ARG A 45 -11.11 10.49 -2.31
CA ARG A 45 -12.54 10.65 -2.58
C ARG A 45 -13.19 9.32 -2.94
N TYR A 46 -12.53 8.52 -3.78
CA TYR A 46 -13.01 7.19 -4.15
C TYR A 46 -13.13 6.27 -2.93
N LEU A 47 -12.11 6.17 -2.08
CA LEU A 47 -12.17 5.35 -0.86
C LEU A 47 -13.28 5.80 0.11
N ASN A 48 -13.68 7.06 0.05
CA ASN A 48 -14.76 7.60 0.85
C ASN A 48 -16.15 7.54 0.20
N SER A 49 -16.24 7.18 -1.07
CA SER A 49 -17.51 7.10 -1.79
C SER A 49 -18.31 5.86 -1.42
N ASP A 50 -19.62 5.93 -1.66
CA ASP A 50 -20.51 4.78 -1.49
C ASP A 50 -20.12 3.66 -2.45
N ASP A 51 -19.77 3.98 -3.71
CA ASP A 51 -19.33 3.00 -4.71
C ASP A 51 -18.24 2.08 -4.18
N TYR A 52 -17.23 2.63 -3.49
CA TYR A 52 -16.20 1.82 -2.86
C TYR A 52 -16.70 1.13 -1.59
N LYS A 53 -17.32 1.88 -0.67
CA LYS A 53 -17.73 1.36 0.65
C LYS A 53 -18.73 0.22 0.57
N THR A 54 -19.60 0.21 -0.44
CA THR A 54 -20.56 -0.87 -0.70
C THR A 54 -20.04 -1.90 -1.70
N SER A 55 -18.81 -1.74 -2.21
CA SER A 55 -18.25 -2.67 -3.18
C SER A 55 -17.91 -4.02 -2.53
N PRO A 56 -17.95 -5.12 -3.32
CA PRO A 56 -17.37 -6.39 -2.91
C PRO A 56 -15.88 -6.28 -2.54
N MET A 57 -15.15 -5.35 -3.16
CA MET A 57 -13.72 -5.15 -2.90
C MET A 57 -13.49 -4.66 -1.47
N LYS A 58 -14.33 -3.75 -0.97
CA LYS A 58 -14.25 -3.30 0.44
C LYS A 58 -14.51 -4.45 1.40
N ASN A 59 -15.49 -5.30 1.09
CA ASN A 59 -15.76 -6.49 1.91
C ASN A 59 -14.56 -7.45 1.97
N ILE A 60 -13.93 -7.72 0.81
CA ILE A 60 -12.71 -8.55 0.74
C ILE A 60 -11.57 -7.92 1.55
N GLN A 61 -11.37 -6.60 1.42
CA GLN A 61 -10.34 -5.88 2.18
C GLN A 61 -10.57 -6.02 3.70
N ASP A 62 -11.80 -5.86 4.17
CA ASP A 62 -12.14 -5.96 5.59
C ASP A 62 -11.94 -7.37 6.13
N GLN A 63 -12.35 -8.39 5.37
CA GLN A 63 -12.15 -9.79 5.74
C GLN A 63 -10.67 -10.13 5.81
N LEU A 64 -9.86 -9.71 4.83
CA LEU A 64 -8.42 -9.93 4.84
C LEU A 64 -7.76 -9.22 6.03
N LYS A 65 -8.14 -7.97 6.30
CA LYS A 65 -7.59 -7.22 7.44
C LYS A 65 -7.92 -7.92 8.77
N THR A 66 -9.16 -8.35 8.93
CA THR A 66 -9.62 -9.08 10.12
C THR A 66 -8.83 -10.38 10.29
N PHE A 67 -8.70 -11.17 9.23
CA PHE A 67 -7.89 -12.40 9.23
C PHE A 67 -6.43 -12.13 9.66
N LEU A 68 -5.79 -11.09 9.10
CA LEU A 68 -4.41 -10.76 9.45
C LEU A 68 -4.27 -10.33 10.93
N MET A 69 -5.25 -9.58 11.46
CA MET A 69 -5.28 -9.19 12.87
C MET A 69 -5.51 -10.41 13.80
N ASP A 70 -6.50 -11.25 13.48
CA ASP A 70 -6.85 -12.45 14.26
C ASP A 70 -5.71 -13.47 14.32
N HIS A 71 -4.88 -13.49 13.28
CA HIS A 71 -3.69 -14.35 13.19
C HIS A 71 -2.39 -13.65 13.64
N HIS A 72 -2.49 -12.51 14.32
CA HIS A 72 -1.37 -11.77 14.89
C HIS A 72 -0.25 -11.42 13.89
N TYR A 73 -0.62 -11.21 12.62
CA TYR A 73 0.35 -10.97 11.56
C TYR A 73 1.12 -9.66 11.79
N TYR A 74 0.44 -8.62 12.25
CA TYR A 74 1.05 -7.31 12.50
C TYR A 74 1.91 -7.30 13.76
N GLU A 75 1.49 -8.02 14.80
CA GLU A 75 2.11 -8.05 16.12
C GLU A 75 3.27 -9.04 16.22
N VAL A 76 3.22 -10.14 15.46
CA VAL A 76 4.21 -11.23 15.53
C VAL A 76 4.98 -11.38 14.23
N ALA A 77 4.29 -11.59 13.10
CA ALA A 77 4.96 -11.95 11.85
C ALA A 77 5.81 -10.79 11.29
N ILE A 78 5.27 -9.57 11.19
CA ILE A 78 6.02 -8.41 10.70
C ILE A 78 7.28 -8.13 11.53
N PRO A 79 7.23 -8.06 12.89
CA PRO A 79 8.43 -7.89 13.70
C PRO A 79 9.48 -8.97 13.48
N LEU A 80 9.08 -10.24 13.35
CA LEU A 80 10.01 -11.32 13.05
C LEU A 80 10.67 -11.14 11.67
N ILE A 81 9.89 -10.81 10.63
CA ILE A 81 10.41 -10.56 9.27
C ILE A 81 11.44 -9.43 9.28
N ARG A 82 11.17 -8.34 10.01
CA ARG A 82 12.10 -7.22 10.17
C ARG A 82 13.38 -7.62 10.91
N GLN A 83 13.32 -8.55 11.86
CA GLN A 83 14.51 -9.01 12.57
C GLN A 83 15.47 -9.78 11.66
N PHE A 84 14.95 -10.73 10.86
CA PHE A 84 15.79 -11.59 10.03
C PHE A 84 16.11 -11.01 8.64
N SER A 85 15.37 -10.02 8.14
CA SER A 85 15.63 -9.35 6.86
C SER A 85 15.94 -7.86 7.02
N LYS A 86 17.21 -7.49 6.85
CA LYS A 86 17.66 -6.09 6.95
C LYS A 86 17.12 -5.20 5.85
N SER A 87 17.01 -5.71 4.62
CA SER A 87 16.41 -4.96 3.51
C SER A 87 14.93 -4.70 3.76
N TYR A 88 14.21 -5.67 4.31
CA TYR A 88 12.80 -5.49 4.66
C TYR A 88 12.60 -4.51 5.82
N ASP A 89 13.43 -4.54 6.87
CA ASP A 89 13.35 -3.55 7.95
C ASP A 89 13.62 -2.13 7.46
N HIS A 90 14.59 -1.96 6.56
CA HIS A 90 14.85 -0.66 5.92
C HIS A 90 13.63 -0.17 5.13
N TYR A 91 13.08 -1.02 4.26
CA TYR A 91 11.86 -0.74 3.51
C TYR A 91 10.69 -0.37 4.43
N TYR A 92 10.45 -1.15 5.49
CA TYR A 92 9.36 -0.95 6.43
C TYR A 92 9.46 0.42 7.14
N LYS A 93 10.67 0.80 7.57
CA LYS A 93 10.91 2.12 8.19
C LYS A 93 10.58 3.25 7.23
N LYS A 94 11.04 3.16 5.98
CA LYS A 94 10.75 4.17 4.97
C LYS A 94 9.26 4.25 4.62
N LEU A 95 8.58 3.10 4.57
CA LEU A 95 7.12 3.05 4.39
C LEU A 95 6.38 3.72 5.55
N THR A 96 6.86 3.52 6.79
CA THR A 96 6.30 4.17 7.99
C THR A 96 6.50 5.68 7.92
N GLU A 97 7.70 6.16 7.58
CA GLU A 97 7.98 7.59 7.38
C GLU A 97 7.05 8.22 6.32
N ALA A 98 6.85 7.53 5.18
CA ALA A 98 5.96 7.98 4.12
C ALA A 98 4.48 8.02 4.56
N SER A 99 4.03 7.02 5.33
CA SER A 99 2.68 6.96 5.90
C SER A 99 2.45 8.13 6.87
N ASP A 100 3.39 8.37 7.79
CA ASP A 100 3.31 9.46 8.75
C ASP A 100 3.26 10.82 8.05
N TYR A 101 4.07 11.00 7.00
CA TYR A 101 4.03 12.20 6.17
C TYR A 101 2.65 12.38 5.53
N TYR A 102 2.11 11.35 4.87
CA TYR A 102 0.78 11.40 4.25
C TYR A 102 -0.32 11.75 5.27
N LEU A 103 -0.34 11.11 6.44
CA LEU A 103 -1.32 11.39 7.50
C LEU A 103 -1.23 12.82 8.01
N LYS A 104 -0.01 13.36 8.16
CA LYS A 104 0.19 14.78 8.52
C LYS A 104 -0.39 15.72 7.49
N GLN A 105 -0.20 15.45 6.19
CA GLN A 105 -0.78 16.28 5.12
C GLN A 105 -2.31 16.19 5.08
N LYS A 106 -2.87 15.05 5.46
CA LYS A 106 -4.33 14.82 5.51
C LYS A 106 -5.00 15.49 6.72
N GLY A 107 -4.23 15.79 7.77
CA GLY A 107 -4.76 16.25 9.07
C GLY A 107 -5.18 15.11 10.02
N ASP A 108 -4.86 13.86 9.67
CA ASP A 108 -5.26 12.63 10.38
C ASP A 108 -4.10 12.00 11.17
N ALA A 109 -3.00 12.73 11.40
CA ALA A 109 -1.87 12.20 12.15
C ALA A 109 -2.25 11.92 13.62
N PRO A 110 -1.92 10.74 14.18
CA PRO A 110 -2.03 10.55 15.62
C PRO A 110 -1.11 11.55 16.35
N GLN A 111 -1.64 12.24 17.36
CA GLN A 111 -0.88 13.12 18.25
C GLN A 111 0.10 12.33 19.13
#